data_AF-A0A2U1TID9-F1
#
_entry.id   AF-A0A2U1TID9-F1
#
_cell.length_a   1.000
_cell.length_b   1.000
_cell.length_c   1.000
_cell.angle_alpha   90.00
_cell.angle_beta   90.00
_cell.angle_gamma   90.00
#
_symmetry.space_group_name_H-M   'P 1'
#
loop_
_entity.id
_entity.type
_entity.pdbx_description
1 polymer ?
#
loop_
_entity_poly.entity_id
_entity_poly.type
_entity_poly.pdbx_seq_one_letter_code
_entity_poly.pdbx_strand_id
1 'polypeptide(L)'
;MIPRGETVASFESYREAQNAVDVLAQADFPVKQVSIVGDGLKSVERVTGRLSYGRTAGAGALSGAWLGLFFGLLLIIINPAANLSFVGAAVLIGAAFGMMFSVVSYALNRRRRDFTSIMQVIATSYTVTVDPELANRARNLLESAPTKQ
;
A
#
# COMPACT_ATOMS: atom_id res chain seq x y z
N MET A 1 -24.82 9.86 0.99
CA MET A 1 -25.76 9.97 2.14
C MET A 1 -25.48 8.79 3.05
N ILE A 2 -25.37 8.99 4.36
CA ILE A 2 -25.23 7.87 5.31
C ILE A 2 -26.56 7.11 5.29
N PRO A 3 -26.56 5.77 5.11
CA PRO A 3 -27.79 4.98 5.17
C PRO A 3 -28.51 5.29 6.49
N ARG A 4 -29.78 5.69 6.41
CA ARG A 4 -30.63 5.85 7.59
C ARG A 4 -31.06 4.45 8.00
N GLY A 5 -30.43 3.90 9.02
CA GLY A 5 -30.81 2.60 9.56
C GLY A 5 -30.41 2.47 11.01
N GLU A 6 -30.84 1.38 11.63
CA GLU A 6 -30.58 1.07 13.03
C GLU A 6 -29.40 0.10 13.13
N THR A 7 -28.46 0.41 14.02
CA THR A 7 -27.31 -0.46 14.28
C THR A 7 -27.77 -1.68 15.08
N VAL A 8 -27.48 -2.87 14.55
CA VAL A 8 -27.85 -4.15 15.18
C VAL A 8 -26.66 -4.83 15.85
N ALA A 9 -25.44 -4.59 15.36
CA ALA A 9 -24.21 -5.10 15.96
C ALA A 9 -23.00 -4.21 15.59
N SER A 10 -21.95 -4.27 16.41
CA SER A 10 -20.67 -3.57 16.20
C SER A 10 -19.51 -4.54 16.40
N PHE A 11 -18.50 -4.41 15.55
CA PHE A 11 -17.35 -5.31 15.47
C PHE A 11 -16.05 -4.52 15.34
N GLU A 12 -14.92 -5.11 15.74
CA GLU A 12 -13.61 -4.47 15.60
C GLU A 12 -13.02 -4.69 14.20
N SER A 13 -13.36 -5.82 13.56
CA SER A 13 -12.87 -6.16 12.24
C SER A 13 -13.97 -6.20 11.18
N TYR A 14 -13.60 -5.80 9.95
CA TYR A 14 -14.50 -5.92 8.81
C TYR A 14 -14.94 -7.37 8.57
N ARG A 15 -14.06 -8.33 8.88
CA ARG A 15 -14.34 -9.76 8.71
C ARG A 15 -15.43 -10.25 9.66
N GLU A 16 -15.41 -9.82 10.92
CA GLU A 16 -16.49 -10.11 11.87
C GLU A 16 -17.82 -9.51 11.41
N ALA A 17 -17.81 -8.26 10.94
CA ALA A 17 -19.00 -7.63 10.38
C ALA A 17 -19.51 -8.39 9.15
N GLN A 18 -18.62 -8.85 8.28
CA GLN A 18 -18.98 -9.68 7.12
C GLN A 18 -19.58 -11.02 7.54
N ASN A 19 -19.00 -11.70 8.53
CA ASN A 19 -19.54 -12.94 9.07
C ASN A 19 -20.96 -12.75 9.64
N ALA A 20 -21.24 -11.62 10.30
CA ALA A 20 -22.58 -11.30 10.77
C ALA A 20 -23.57 -11.12 9.61
N VAL A 21 -23.16 -10.48 8.51
CA VAL A 21 -23.98 -10.41 7.30
C VAL A 21 -24.19 -11.79 6.69
N ASP A 22 -23.18 -12.66 6.69
CA ASP A 22 -23.29 -14.03 6.19
C ASP A 22 -24.27 -14.88 7.03
N VAL A 23 -24.30 -14.69 8.36
CA VAL A 23 -25.28 -15.31 9.24
C VAL A 23 -26.70 -14.86 8.88
N LEU A 24 -26.90 -13.56 8.66
CA LEU A 24 -28.19 -13.02 8.21
C LEU A 24 -28.58 -13.59 6.84
N ALA A 25 -27.63 -13.68 5.90
CA ALA A 25 -27.85 -14.24 4.57
C ALA A 25 -28.30 -15.72 4.62
N GLN A 26 -27.69 -16.52 5.49
CA GLN A 26 -28.05 -17.93 5.69
C GLN A 26 -29.46 -18.12 6.27
N ALA A 27 -30.00 -17.11 6.96
CA ALA A 27 -31.34 -17.11 7.53
C ALA A 27 -32.40 -16.48 6.60
N ASP A 28 -32.13 -16.41 5.29
CA ASP A 28 -32.98 -15.76 4.28
C ASP A 28 -33.38 -14.31 4.63
N PHE A 29 -32.50 -13.60 5.34
CA PHE A 29 -32.69 -12.18 5.63
C PHE A 29 -32.46 -11.33 4.36
N PRO A 30 -33.23 -10.26 4.13
CA PRO A 30 -33.05 -9.39 2.95
C PRO A 30 -31.75 -8.56 3.05
N VAL A 31 -30.61 -9.16 2.68
CA VAL A 31 -29.26 -8.56 2.74
C VAL A 31 -29.11 -7.25 1.95
N LYS A 32 -29.98 -6.99 0.98
CA LYS A 32 -30.04 -5.70 0.26
C LYS A 32 -30.33 -4.51 1.18
N GLN A 33 -30.92 -4.77 2.35
CA GLN A 33 -31.24 -3.77 3.37
C GLN A 33 -30.21 -3.75 4.51
N VAL A 34 -29.08 -4.43 4.35
CA VAL A 34 -27.98 -4.48 5.31
C VAL A 34 -26.83 -3.62 4.78
N SER A 35 -26.26 -2.79 5.65
CA SER A 35 -25.10 -1.95 5.37
C SER A 35 -24.03 -2.16 6.43
N ILE A 36 -22.77 -2.30 6.00
CA ILE A 36 -21.62 -2.26 6.90
C ILE A 36 -21.07 -0.84 6.89
N VAL A 37 -21.08 -0.18 8.04
CA VAL A 37 -20.63 1.21 8.21
C VAL A 37 -19.38 1.22 9.09
N GLY A 38 -18.26 1.67 8.52
CA GLY A 38 -17.04 1.91 9.28
C GLY A 38 -17.15 3.21 10.08
N ASP A 39 -17.03 3.13 11.40
CA ASP A 39 -17.06 4.27 12.32
C ASP A 39 -15.65 4.68 12.78
N GLY A 40 -15.52 5.94 13.20
CA GLY A 40 -14.27 6.44 13.78
C GLY A 40 -13.10 6.34 12.81
N LEU A 41 -13.27 6.82 11.57
CA LEU A 41 -12.23 6.83 10.55
C LEU A 41 -10.98 7.57 11.07
N LYS A 42 -9.89 6.83 11.27
CA LYS A 42 -8.59 7.37 11.66
C LYS A 42 -7.70 7.40 10.43
N SER A 43 -7.14 8.58 10.15
CA SER A 43 -6.04 8.71 9.18
C SER A 43 -4.75 8.32 9.87
N VAL A 44 -4.17 7.18 9.48
CA VAL A 44 -2.89 6.72 10.03
C VAL A 44 -1.79 7.01 9.03
N GLU A 45 -0.83 7.85 9.41
CA GLU A 45 0.41 8.04 8.66
C GLU A 45 1.41 6.95 9.07
N ARG A 46 1.50 5.88 8.28
CA ARG A 46 2.42 4.78 8.58
C ARG A 46 3.83 5.15 8.11
N VAL A 47 4.73 5.37 9.08
CA VAL A 47 6.16 5.61 8.84
C VAL A 47 6.81 4.30 8.35
N THR A 48 6.93 4.15 7.04
CA THR A 48 7.40 2.91 6.38
C THR A 48 8.92 2.75 6.35
N GLY A 49 9.68 3.78 6.72
CA GLY A 49 11.14 3.70 6.89
C GLY A 49 11.84 5.03 6.67
N ARG A 50 13.15 5.07 7.01
CA ARG A 50 14.02 6.20 6.71
C ARG A 50 14.61 6.00 5.30
N LEU A 51 14.34 6.93 4.38
CA LEU A 51 15.14 7.01 3.16
C LEU A 51 16.57 7.41 3.54
N SER A 52 17.50 6.46 3.46
CA SER A 52 18.92 6.73 3.73
C SER A 52 19.65 7.07 2.43
N TYR A 53 20.57 8.02 2.50
CA TYR A 53 21.46 8.38 1.39
C TYR A 53 22.19 7.16 0.81
N GLY A 54 22.49 6.15 1.65
CA GLY A 54 23.12 4.90 1.22
C GLY A 54 22.27 4.08 0.25
N ARG A 55 20.95 4.00 0.46
CA ARG A 55 20.05 3.25 -0.46
C ARG A 55 19.93 3.95 -1.81
N THR A 56 19.85 5.28 -1.82
CA THR A 56 19.78 6.08 -3.04
C THR A 56 21.10 6.07 -3.83
N ALA A 57 22.22 6.17 -3.11
CA ALA A 57 23.56 6.07 -3.72
C ALA A 57 23.78 4.68 -4.34
N GLY A 58 23.42 3.60 -3.63
CA GLY A 58 23.51 2.24 -4.15
C GLY A 58 22.65 2.01 -5.39
N ALA A 59 21.39 2.47 -5.37
CA ALA A 59 20.50 2.37 -6.53
C ALA A 59 21.01 3.16 -7.75
N GLY A 60 21.53 4.38 -7.52
CA GLY A 60 22.14 5.19 -8.58
C GLY A 60 23.40 4.57 -9.17
N ALA A 61 24.26 4.00 -8.32
CA ALA A 61 25.46 3.30 -8.76
C ALA A 61 25.14 2.09 -9.63
N LEU A 62 24.13 1.29 -9.25
CA LEU A 62 23.69 0.14 -10.05
C LEU A 62 23.12 0.58 -11.41
N SER A 63 22.25 1.60 -11.43
CA SER A 63 21.69 2.14 -12.67
C SER A 63 22.77 2.72 -13.58
N GLY A 64 23.73 3.46 -13.01
CA GLY A 64 24.87 4.02 -13.74
C GLY A 64 25.84 2.95 -14.26
N ALA A 65 26.11 1.91 -13.46
CA ALA A 65 26.95 0.78 -13.86
C ALA A 65 26.34 0.04 -15.07
N TRP A 66 25.02 -0.17 -15.05
CA TRP A 66 24.29 -0.78 -16.17
C TRP A 66 24.42 0.06 -17.45
N LEU A 67 24.28 1.39 -17.34
CA LEU A 67 24.46 2.29 -18.48
C LEU A 67 25.90 2.28 -19.00
N GLY A 68 26.88 2.31 -18.09
CA GLY A 68 28.31 2.22 -18.44
C GLY A 68 28.66 0.88 -19.09
N LEU A 69 28.05 -0.21 -18.64
CA LEU A 69 28.18 -1.53 -19.26
C LEU A 69 27.62 -1.52 -20.68
N PHE A 70 26.41 -0.98 -20.86
CA PHE A 70 25.76 -0.88 -22.16
C PHE A 70 26.62 -0.11 -23.17
N PHE A 71 27.09 1.09 -22.81
CA PHE A 71 27.96 1.88 -23.69
C PHE A 71 29.34 1.27 -23.89
N GLY A 72 29.90 0.62 -22.87
CA GLY A 72 31.17 -0.10 -22.98
C GLY A 72 31.09 -1.26 -23.99
N LEU A 73 30.03 -2.06 -23.93
CA LEU A 73 29.80 -3.16 -24.87
C LEU A 73 29.49 -2.64 -26.28
N LEU A 74 28.71 -1.56 -26.41
CA LEU A 74 28.45 -0.91 -27.68
C LEU A 74 29.75 -0.45 -28.35
N LEU A 75 30.69 0.10 -27.56
CA LEU A 75 31.99 0.55 -28.06
C LEU A 75 32.83 -0.60 -28.61
N ILE A 76 32.83 -1.77 -27.96
CA ILE A 76 33.51 -2.98 -28.50
C ILE A 76 32.97 -3.36 -29.88
N ILE A 77 31.65 -3.28 -30.07
CA ILE A 77 31.02 -3.66 -31.34
C ILE A 77 31.38 -2.65 -32.44
N ILE A 78 31.46 -1.36 -32.11
CA ILE A 78 31.76 -0.27 -33.06
C ILE A 78 33.27 -0.17 -33.34
N ASN A 79 34.11 -0.45 -32.35
CA ASN A 79 35.55 -0.31 -32.42
C ASN A 79 36.25 -1.62 -31.99
N PRO A 80 36.74 -2.43 -32.94
CA PRO A 80 37.40 -3.70 -32.66
C PRO A 80 38.77 -3.55 -31.95
N ALA A 81 39.32 -2.33 -31.84
CA ALA A 81 40.52 -2.05 -31.04
C ALA A 81 40.22 -1.85 -29.54
N ALA A 82 38.94 -1.87 -29.14
CA ALA A 82 38.54 -1.71 -27.76
C ALA A 82 38.73 -3.01 -26.97
N ASN A 83 39.62 -2.94 -25.99
CA ASN A 83 39.86 -4.01 -25.03
C ASN A 83 38.83 -4.03 -23.89
N LEU A 84 38.67 -5.19 -23.25
CA LEU A 84 37.75 -5.39 -22.12
C LEU A 84 38.01 -4.43 -20.94
N SER A 85 39.26 -3.94 -20.79
CA SER A 85 39.63 -2.91 -19.82
C SER A 85 38.85 -1.60 -19.99
N PHE A 86 38.50 -1.22 -21.23
CA PHE A 86 37.69 -0.02 -21.49
C PHE A 86 36.24 -0.20 -21.02
N VAL A 87 35.69 -1.42 -21.10
CA VAL A 87 34.36 -1.72 -20.56
C VAL A 87 34.38 -1.60 -19.04
N GLY A 88 35.41 -2.15 -18.38
CA GLY A 88 35.58 -2.01 -16.93
C GLY A 88 35.65 -0.53 -16.51
N ALA A 89 36.42 0.29 -17.22
CA ALA A 89 36.50 1.73 -16.97
C ALA A 89 35.17 2.44 -17.22
N ALA A 90 34.46 2.12 -18.30
CA ALA A 90 33.15 2.69 -18.63
C ALA A 90 32.08 2.36 -17.56
N VAL A 91 32.08 1.12 -17.05
CA VAL A 91 31.21 0.69 -15.95
C VAL A 91 31.51 1.47 -14.68
N LEU A 92 32.79 1.61 -14.30
CA LEU A 92 33.19 2.35 -13.10
C LEU A 92 32.82 3.83 -13.17
N ILE A 93 33.07 4.47 -14.32
CA ILE A 93 32.71 5.88 -14.56
C ILE A 93 31.18 6.04 -14.57
N GLY A 94 30.47 5.14 -15.24
CA GLY A 94 29.00 5.11 -15.27
C GLY A 94 28.42 4.96 -13.86
N ALA A 95 28.95 4.04 -13.05
CA ALA A 95 28.53 3.85 -11.67
C ALA A 95 28.77 5.08 -10.80
N ALA A 96 29.95 5.70 -10.90
CA ALA A 96 30.29 6.92 -10.16
C ALA A 96 29.37 8.09 -10.55
N PHE A 97 29.14 8.27 -11.85
CA PHE A 97 28.26 9.32 -12.36
C PHE A 97 26.79 9.07 -11.98
N GLY A 98 26.30 7.84 -12.11
CA GLY A 98 24.94 7.46 -11.72
C GLY A 98 24.68 7.61 -10.22
N MET A 99 25.68 7.28 -9.40
CA MET A 99 25.64 7.52 -7.95
C MET A 99 25.56 9.02 -7.63
N MET A 100 26.45 9.83 -8.24
CA MET A 100 26.46 11.28 -8.02
C MET A 100 25.15 11.92 -8.48
N PHE A 101 24.68 11.56 -9.67
CA PHE A 101 23.45 12.06 -10.24
C PHE A 101 22.21 11.67 -9.42
N SER A 102 22.14 10.43 -8.90
CA SER A 102 21.02 10.01 -8.05
C SER A 102 21.01 10.77 -6.73
N VAL A 103 22.18 10.99 -6.11
CA VAL A 103 22.30 11.73 -4.85
C VAL A 103 21.97 13.21 -5.05
N VAL A 104 22.44 13.83 -6.13
CA VAL A 104 22.12 15.23 -6.46
C VAL A 104 20.64 15.38 -6.81
N SER A 105 20.10 14.52 -7.67
CA SER A 105 18.67 14.52 -8.02
C SER A 105 17.80 14.29 -6.79
N TYR A 106 18.24 13.43 -5.88
CA TYR A 106 17.59 13.22 -4.59
C TYR A 106 17.64 14.47 -3.71
N ALA A 107 18.79 15.14 -3.61
CA ALA A 107 18.94 16.37 -2.84
C ALA A 107 18.07 17.51 -3.41
N LEU A 108 17.96 17.61 -4.74
CA LEU A 108 17.12 18.61 -5.43
C LEU A 108 15.63 18.29 -5.32
N ASN A 109 15.24 17.03 -5.47
CA ASN A 109 13.85 16.58 -5.32
C ASN A 109 13.42 16.36 -3.87
N ARG A 110 14.31 16.58 -2.90
CA ARG A 110 13.99 16.60 -1.47
C ARG A 110 13.16 17.85 -1.15
N ARG A 111 11.94 17.89 -1.68
CA ARG A 111 10.88 18.77 -1.17
C ARG A 111 10.68 18.37 0.29
N ARG A 112 10.90 19.34 1.18
CA ARG A 112 10.63 19.34 2.62
C ARG A 112 9.41 18.50 3.04
N ARG A 113 9.58 17.20 3.22
CA ARG A 113 8.73 16.27 4.01
C ARG A 113 9.46 14.94 4.09
N ASP A 114 10.07 14.69 5.24
CA ASP A 114 10.92 13.52 5.50
C ASP A 114 10.17 12.20 5.70
N PHE A 115 9.02 12.03 5.03
CA PHE A 115 8.19 10.84 5.11
C PHE A 115 7.52 10.59 3.76
N THR A 116 7.66 9.37 3.22
CA THR A 116 6.76 8.89 2.17
C THR A 116 5.46 8.53 2.88
N SER A 117 4.54 9.50 2.97
CA SER A 117 3.26 9.26 3.61
C SER A 117 2.33 8.59 2.61
N ILE A 118 1.98 7.33 2.88
CA ILE A 118 0.80 6.75 2.29
C ILE A 118 -0.31 7.03 3.30
N MET A 119 -1.20 7.95 2.96
CA MET A 119 -2.39 8.20 3.77
C MET A 119 -3.27 6.96 3.69
N GLN A 120 -3.39 6.22 4.79
CA GLN A 120 -4.34 5.11 4.89
C GLN A 120 -5.45 5.51 5.86
N VAL A 121 -6.69 5.45 5.38
CA VAL A 121 -7.88 5.63 6.21
C VAL A 121 -8.30 4.26 6.72
N ILE A 122 -8.30 4.08 8.04
CA ILE A 122 -8.71 2.83 8.70
C ILE A 122 -9.88 3.17 9.65
N ALA A 123 -10.98 2.41 9.56
CA ALA A 123 -12.08 2.53 10.52
C ALA A 123 -11.69 1.92 11.88
N THR A 124 -12.12 2.54 12.98
CA THR A 124 -11.84 2.02 14.33
C THR A 124 -12.79 0.87 14.68
N SER A 125 -13.99 0.88 14.14
CA SER A 125 -14.99 -0.18 14.31
C SER A 125 -15.87 -0.28 13.07
N TYR A 126 -16.53 -1.42 12.91
CA TYR A 126 -17.47 -1.71 11.83
C TYR A 126 -18.82 -2.04 12.43
N THR A 127 -19.83 -1.27 12.08
CA THR A 127 -21.21 -1.47 12.53
C THR A 127 -22.03 -2.07 11.41
N VAL A 128 -22.89 -3.03 11.75
CA VAL A 128 -23.89 -3.57 10.83
C VAL A 128 -25.19 -2.83 11.11
N THR A 129 -25.69 -2.15 10.09
CA THR A 129 -26.88 -1.31 10.14
C THR A 129 -27.93 -1.87 9.18
N VAL A 130 -29.19 -1.94 9.62
CA VAL A 130 -30.30 -2.43 8.80
C VAL A 130 -31.46 -1.44 8.81
N ASP A 131 -32.45 -1.65 7.93
CA ASP A 131 -33.71 -0.91 7.98
C ASP A 131 -34.38 -1.06 9.37
N PRO A 132 -34.84 0.03 10.02
CA PRO A 132 -35.45 -0.04 11.35
C PRO A 132 -36.59 -1.04 11.48
N GLU A 133 -37.37 -1.27 10.41
CA GLU A 133 -38.46 -2.24 10.41
C GLU A 133 -37.99 -3.69 10.62
N LEU A 134 -36.74 -3.98 10.24
CA LEU A 134 -36.14 -5.31 10.31
C LEU A 134 -35.12 -5.45 11.45
N ALA A 135 -34.83 -4.39 12.20
CA ALA A 135 -33.79 -4.35 13.22
C ALA A 135 -33.97 -5.43 14.30
N ASN A 136 -35.19 -5.60 14.81
CA ASN A 136 -35.49 -6.62 15.82
C ASN A 136 -35.30 -8.04 15.28
N ARG A 137 -35.71 -8.30 14.03
CA ARG A 137 -35.51 -9.60 13.38
C ARG A 137 -34.03 -9.89 13.20
N ALA A 138 -33.23 -8.91 12.76
CA ALA A 138 -31.80 -9.06 12.60
C ALA A 138 -31.09 -9.35 13.93
N ARG A 139 -31.43 -8.65 15.02
CA ARG A 139 -30.88 -8.92 16.37
C ARG A 139 -31.16 -10.35 16.82
N ASN A 140 -32.41 -10.80 16.71
CA ASN A 140 -32.80 -12.15 17.11
C ASN A 140 -32.01 -13.22 16.33
N LEU A 141 -31.80 -13.02 15.03
CA LEU A 141 -31.04 -13.94 14.19
C LEU A 141 -29.55 -13.96 14.57
N LEU A 142 -28.96 -12.79 14.84
CA LEU A 142 -27.56 -12.69 15.27
C LEU A 142 -27.33 -13.27 16.68
N GLU A 143 -28.29 -13.13 17.60
CA GLU A 143 -28.24 -13.73 18.93
C GLU A 143 -28.39 -15.27 18.90
N SER A 144 -29.18 -15.78 17.95
CA SER A 144 -29.38 -17.21 17.77
C SER A 144 -28.19 -17.92 17.08
N ALA A 145 -27.29 -17.14 16.47
CA ALA A 145 -26.11 -17.69 15.82
C ALA A 145 -24.97 -17.87 16.84
N PRO A 146 -24.26 -19.01 16.82
CA PRO A 146 -23.14 -19.20 17.72
C PRO A 146 -22.03 -18.21 17.39
N THR A 147 -21.71 -17.33 18.34
CA THR A 147 -20.53 -16.46 18.28
C THR A 147 -19.29 -17.33 18.12
N LYS A 148 -18.79 -17.49 16.89
CA LYS A 148 -17.47 -18.06 16.65
C LYS A 148 -16.44 -17.06 17.15
N GLN A 149 -16.00 -17.24 18.40
CA GLN A 149 -14.78 -16.66 18.95
C GLN A 149 -13.56 -17.21 18.22
#